data_AF-A0A2W4KFP0-F1
#
_entry.id   AF-A0A2W4KFP0-F1
#
_cell.length_a   1.000
_cell.length_b   1.000
_cell.length_c   1.000
_cell.angle_alpha   90.00
_cell.angle_beta   90.00
_cell.angle_gamma   90.00
#
_symmetry.space_group_name_H-M   'P 1'
#
loop_
_entity.id
_entity.type
_entity.pdbx_description
1 polymer ?
#
loop_
_entity_poly.entity_id
_entity_poly.type
_entity_poly.pdbx_seq_one_letter_code
_entity_poly.pdbx_strand_id
1 'polypeptide(L)'
;MKPLLLGLFTLVLVFVWIFFVIASIHSKKFANFSNYINKNTTFLFIFLLFLSISGYLIIIFGDFSKDPIGKFFGSKSAGQVNLDINEIDFSNTKTY
;
A
#
# COMPACT_ATOMS: atom_id res chain seq x y z
N MET A 1 11.67 8.90 3.10
CA MET A 1 10.38 8.42 2.55
C MET A 1 9.25 8.42 3.58
N LYS A 2 9.42 7.82 4.77
CA LYS A 2 8.39 7.78 5.83
C LYS A 2 7.68 9.12 6.16
N PRO A 3 8.36 10.27 6.36
CA PRO A 3 7.67 11.53 6.68
C PRO A 3 6.83 12.08 5.51
N LEU A 4 7.29 11.88 4.26
CA LEU A 4 6.52 12.25 3.08
C LEU A 4 5.26 11.39 2.93
N LEU A 5 5.38 10.08 3.16
CA LEU A 5 4.25 9.15 3.17
C LEU A 5 3.24 9.51 4.27
N LEU A 6 3.73 9.86 5.46
CA LEU A 6 2.91 10.30 6.59
C LEU A 6 2.17 11.60 6.29
N GLY A 7 2.85 12.57 5.67
CA GLY A 7 2.26 13.84 5.25
C GLY A 7 1.17 13.64 4.19
N LEU A 8 1.45 12.86 3.14
CA LEU A 8 0.48 12.55 2.09
C LEU A 8 -0.73 11.79 2.64
N PHE A 9 -0.49 10.78 3.48
CA PHE A 9 -1.55 10.03 4.14
C PHE A 9 -2.44 10.94 4.99
N THR A 10 -1.85 11.81 5.80
CA THR A 10 -2.58 12.76 6.64
C THR A 10 -3.41 13.73 5.80
N LEU A 11 -2.87 14.24 4.69
CA LEU A 11 -3.59 15.13 3.79
C LEU A 11 -4.83 14.46 3.19
N VAL A 12 -4.68 13.24 2.67
CA VAL A 12 -5.80 12.44 2.13
C VAL A 12 -6.83 12.15 3.23
N LEU A 13 -6.36 11.79 4.43
CA LEU A 13 -7.23 11.47 5.56
C LEU A 13 -8.08 12.68 5.98
N VAL A 14 -7.49 13.88 6.04
CA VAL A 14 -8.21 15.13 6.32
C VAL A 14 -9.31 15.36 5.29
N PHE A 15 -9.03 15.18 4.00
CA PHE A 15 -10.05 15.29 2.95
C PHE A 15 -11.20 14.30 3.17
N VAL A 16 -10.90 13.03 3.44
CA VAL A 16 -11.90 11.99 3.71
C VAL A 16 -12.77 12.36 4.92
N TRP A 17 -12.17 12.88 6.00
CA TRP A 17 -12.91 13.33 7.18
C TRP A 17 -13.81 14.54 6.90
N ILE A 18 -13.38 15.49 6.08
CA ILE A 18 -14.22 16.62 5.65
C ILE A 18 -15.46 16.12 4.91
N PHE A 19 -15.29 15.21 3.94
CA PHE A 19 -16.41 14.60 3.23
C PHE A 19 -17.34 13.84 4.16
N PHE A 20 -16.79 13.10 5.13
CA PHE A 20 -17.59 12.42 6.13
C PHE A 20 -18.43 13.40 6.98
N VAL A 21 -17.86 14.52 7.41
CA VAL A 21 -18.61 15.56 8.17
C VAL A 21 -19.76 16.11 7.33
N ILE A 22 -19.51 16.44 6.07
CA ILE A 22 -20.54 16.94 5.14
C ILE A 22 -21.66 15.89 4.98
N ALA A 23 -21.29 14.63 4.77
CA ALA A 23 -22.23 13.52 4.65
C ALA A 23 -23.02 13.30 5.95
N SER A 24 -22.37 13.42 7.11
CA SER A 24 -22.99 13.27 8.43
C SER A 24 -24.04 14.36 8.68
N ILE A 25 -23.74 15.62 8.33
CA ILE A 25 -24.71 16.73 8.39
C ILE A 25 -25.92 16.44 7.48
N HIS A 26 -25.68 15.99 6.25
CA HIS A 26 -26.76 15.61 5.34
C HIS A 26 -27.57 14.44 5.89
N SER A 27 -26.93 13.43 6.47
CA SER A 27 -27.62 12.28 7.05
C SER A 27 -28.54 12.67 8.21
N LYS A 28 -28.16 13.68 9.00
CA LYS A 28 -29.00 14.21 10.09
C LYS A 28 -30.27 14.88 9.58
N LYS A 29 -30.19 15.58 8.44
CA LYS A 29 -31.38 16.17 7.78
C LYS A 29 -32.40 15.11 7.40
N PHE A 30 -31.94 13.90 7.04
CA PHE A 30 -32.80 12.79 6.64
C PHE A 30 -33.07 11.77 7.77
N ALA A 31 -32.59 12.01 8.99
CA ALA A 31 -32.69 11.04 10.08
C ALA A 31 -34.15 10.70 10.45
N ASN A 32 -35.08 11.65 10.29
CA ASN A 32 -36.51 11.42 10.52
C ASN A 32 -37.19 10.57 9.45
N PHE A 33 -36.56 10.33 8.29
CA PHE A 33 -37.14 9.53 7.21
C PHE A 33 -36.70 8.06 7.26
N SER A 34 -35.59 7.73 7.93
CA SER A 34 -35.11 6.35 8.04
C SER A 34 -34.16 6.16 9.21
N ASN A 35 -34.51 5.23 10.10
CA ASN A 35 -33.66 4.82 11.23
C ASN A 35 -32.34 4.17 10.77
N TYR A 36 -32.28 3.66 9.53
CA TYR A 36 -31.06 3.04 8.98
C TYR A 36 -29.99 4.07 8.64
N ILE A 37 -30.37 5.33 8.35
CA ILE A 37 -29.42 6.40 8.01
C ILE A 37 -28.49 6.66 9.20
N ASN A 38 -29.03 6.74 10.42
CA ASN A 38 -28.23 6.95 11.62
C ASN A 38 -27.28 5.78 11.87
N LYS A 39 -27.78 4.54 11.79
CA LYS A 39 -26.98 3.32 11.98
C LYS A 39 -25.82 3.24 10.97
N ASN A 40 -26.08 3.56 9.70
CA ASN A 40 -25.07 3.53 8.65
C ASN A 40 -24.02 4.63 8.83
N THR A 41 -24.42 5.86 9.18
CA THR A 41 -23.46 6.95 9.45
C THR A 41 -22.58 6.63 10.66
N THR A 42 -23.13 6.03 11.72
CA THR A 42 -22.35 5.58 12.89
C THR A 42 -21.38 4.45 12.53
N PHE A 43 -21.83 3.45 11.78
CA PHE A 43 -20.95 2.38 11.31
C PHE A 43 -19.81 2.93 10.45
N LEU A 44 -20.13 3.85 9.52
CA LEU A 44 -19.15 4.50 8.66
C LEU A 44 -18.11 5.29 9.48
N PHE A 45 -18.55 6.00 10.52
CA PHE A 45 -17.64 6.69 11.45
C PHE A 45 -16.64 5.73 12.10
N ILE A 46 -17.14 4.63 12.68
CA ILE A 46 -16.31 3.63 13.35
C ILE A 46 -15.32 3.00 12.37
N PHE A 47 -15.78 2.70 11.16
CA PHE A 47 -14.95 2.14 10.10
C PHE A 47 -13.83 3.11 9.68
N LEU A 48 -14.15 4.39 9.44
CA LEU A 48 -13.16 5.42 9.11
C LEU A 48 -12.14 5.63 10.24
N LEU A 49 -12.60 5.57 11.49
CA LEU A 49 -11.75 5.73 12.66
C LEU A 49 -10.76 4.56 12.77
N PHE A 50 -11.24 3.33 12.59
CA PHE A 50 -10.38 2.14 12.56
C PHE A 50 -9.37 2.20 11.41
N LEU A 51 -9.81 2.61 10.22
CA LEU A 51 -8.95 2.76 9.04
C LEU A 51 -7.88 3.85 9.26
N SER A 52 -8.24 4.96 9.87
CA SER A 52 -7.32 6.06 10.23
C SER A 52 -6.20 5.54 11.13
N ILE A 53 -6.56 4.89 12.23
CA ILE A 53 -5.61 4.35 13.22
C ILE A 53 -4.71 3.29 12.57
N SER A 54 -5.33 2.35 11.85
CA SER A 54 -4.60 1.26 11.20
C SER A 54 -3.61 1.79 10.17
N GLY A 55 -3.98 2.82 9.39
CA GLY A 55 -3.09 3.45 8.43
C GLY A 55 -1.87 4.08 9.08
N TYR A 56 -2.04 4.80 10.19
CA TYR A 56 -0.91 5.36 10.95
C TYR A 56 -0.01 4.27 11.52
N LEU A 57 -0.58 3.20 12.08
CA LEU A 57 0.20 2.06 12.58
C LEU A 57 1.06 1.44 11.48
N ILE A 58 0.48 1.19 10.30
CA ILE A 58 1.21 0.61 9.16
C ILE A 58 2.34 1.55 8.71
N ILE A 59 2.13 2.86 8.69
CA ILE A 59 3.17 3.82 8.25
C ILE A 59 4.31 3.92 9.26
N ILE A 60 4.01 3.89 10.55
CA ILE A 60 5.00 4.03 11.63
C ILE A 60 5.82 2.74 11.77
N PHE A 61 5.14 1.60 11.90
CA PHE A 61 5.76 0.30 12.16
C PHE A 61 6.15 -0.46 10.89
N GLY A 62 5.66 -0.04 9.72
CA GLY A 62 6.03 -0.63 8.44
C GLY A 62 7.50 -0.39 8.10
N ASP A 63 8.18 -1.47 7.73
CA ASP A 63 9.52 -1.39 7.18
C ASP A 63 9.45 -1.13 5.66
N PHE A 64 9.41 0.15 5.30
CA PHE A 64 9.44 0.60 3.90
C PHE A 64 10.88 0.72 3.35
N SER A 65 11.87 0.07 3.97
CA SER A 65 13.30 0.22 3.64
C SER A 65 13.75 -0.53 2.38
N LYS A 66 12.92 -1.39 1.79
CA LYS A 66 13.33 -2.23 0.64
C LYS A 66 12.27 -2.13 -0.43
N ASP A 67 12.63 -1.62 -1.60
CA ASP A 67 11.79 -1.48 -2.80
C ASP A 67 10.79 -2.65 -2.95
N PRO A 68 9.51 -2.45 -2.57
CA PRO A 68 8.51 -3.52 -2.66
C PRO A 68 8.10 -3.77 -4.11
N ILE A 69 8.13 -2.71 -4.93
CA ILE A 69 7.72 -2.74 -6.34
C ILE A 69 8.81 -3.40 -7.21
N GLY A 70 10.09 -3.12 -6.95
CA GLY A 70 11.20 -3.73 -7.69
C GLY A 70 11.26 -5.26 -7.54
N LYS A 71 10.89 -5.80 -6.38
CA LYS A 71 10.83 -7.25 -6.14
C LYS A 71 9.61 -7.93 -6.76
N PHE A 72 8.47 -7.23 -6.82
CA PHE A 72 7.25 -7.76 -7.45
C PHE A 72 7.37 -7.84 -8.97
N PHE A 73 7.99 -6.83 -9.61
CA PHE A 73 8.19 -6.81 -11.06
C PHE A 73 9.50 -7.48 -11.51
N GLY A 74 10.48 -7.66 -10.61
CA GLY A 74 11.74 -8.37 -10.89
C GLY A 74 11.66 -9.90 -10.81
N SER A 75 10.56 -10.47 -10.28
CA SER A 75 10.40 -11.92 -10.15
C SER A 75 9.78 -12.58 -11.40
N LYS A 76 10.26 -12.22 -12.59
CA LYS A 76 10.09 -13.01 -13.82
C LYS A 76 11.39 -13.02 -14.63
N SER A 77 12.35 -13.81 -14.16
CA SER A 77 13.18 -14.66 -15.01
C SER A 77 13.71 -15.82 -14.17
N ALA A 78 12.86 -16.83 -13.97
CA ALA A 78 13.35 -18.14 -13.60
C ALA A 78 14.11 -18.70 -14.80
N GLY A 79 15.42 -18.80 -14.68
CA GLY A 79 16.28 -19.46 -15.66
C GLY A 79 17.38 -18.59 -16.28
N GLN A 80 18.20 -17.92 -15.48
CA GLN A 80 19.57 -17.61 -15.93
C GLN A 80 20.48 -18.71 -15.38
N VAL A 81 20.69 -19.74 -16.20
CA VAL A 81 21.80 -20.68 -16.00
C VAL A 81 23.08 -19.85 -16.08
N ASN A 82 23.77 -19.69 -14.95
CA ASN A 82 25.17 -19.26 -14.96
C ASN A 82 25.96 -20.37 -15.65
N LEU A 83 26.15 -20.26 -16.96
CA LEU A 83 27.28 -20.91 -17.61
C LEU A 83 28.45 -19.98 -17.39
N ASP A 84 29.29 -20.30 -16.40
CA ASP A 84 30.65 -19.80 -16.30
C ASP A 84 31.41 -20.24 -17.57
N ILE A 85 31.29 -19.45 -18.64
CA ILE A 85 32.10 -19.59 -19.84
C ILE A 85 33.45 -18.91 -19.54
N ASN A 86 34.25 -19.51 -18.67
CA ASN A 86 35.64 -19.10 -18.46
C ASN A 86 36.55 -20.29 -18.04
N GLU A 87 36.14 -21.52 -18.35
CA GLU A 87 37.03 -22.67 -18.19
C GLU A 87 36.81 -23.69 -19.31
N ILE A 88 37.15 -23.29 -20.54
CA ILE A 88 37.45 -24.25 -21.61
C ILE A 88 38.82 -23.90 -22.17
N ASP A 89 39.85 -24.44 -21.54
CA ASP A 89 41.23 -24.41 -22.06
C ASP A 89 41.34 -25.35 -23.27
N PHE A 90 41.39 -24.76 -24.47
CA PHE A 90 41.56 -25.45 -25.74
C PHE A 90 43.04 -25.60 -26.16
N SER A 91 44.00 -25.57 -25.23
CA SER A 91 45.43 -25.60 -25.57
C SER A 91 46.04 -26.98 -25.85
N ASN A 92 45.25 -28.07 -25.93
CA ASN A 92 45.81 -29.41 -26.14
C ASN A 92 45.15 -30.20 -27.28
N THR A 93 45.29 -29.70 -28.51
CA THR A 93 45.29 -30.57 -29.69
C THR A 93 46.61 -30.40 -30.42
N LYS A 94 47.60 -31.22 -30.06
CA LYS A 94 48.79 -31.44 -30.87
C LYS A 94 48.38 -32.16 -32.15
N THR A 95 48.62 -31.53 -33.29
CA THR A 95 48.66 -32.15 -34.61
C THR A 95 50.09 -32.58 -34.94
N TYR A 96 50.18 -33.77 -35.53
CA TYR A 96 51.33 -34.55 -36.02
C TYR A 96 52.10 -35.39 -35.00
#